data_AF-A0A7C5VPW3-F1
#
_entry.id   AF-A0A7C5VPW3-F1
#
_cell.length_a   1.000
_cell.length_b   1.000
_cell.length_c   1.000
_cell.angle_alpha   90.00
_cell.angle_beta   90.00
_cell.angle_gamma   90.00
#
_symmetry.space_group_name_H-M   'P 1'
#
loop_
_entity.id
_entity.type
_entity.pdbx_description
1 polymer ?
#
loop_
_entity_poly.entity_id
_entity_poly.type
_entity_poly.pdbx_seq_one_letter_code
_entity_poly.pdbx_strand_id
1 'polypeptide(L)'
;MTTGAQDLERILLTDDTASRANIMLKDAKLLVGREGYYIRIVGTEEQLKRVDELLKDKARLVEGEELKEVLAKIREEDERALSGFGGIFTE
;
A
#
# COMPACT_ATOMS: atom_id res chain seq x y z
N MET A 1 -9.19 -0.06 16.92
CA MET A 1 -7.76 0.00 17.34
C MET A 1 -6.95 -0.31 16.09
N THR A 2 -6.48 0.73 15.41
CA THR A 2 -5.94 0.67 14.04
C THR A 2 -4.40 0.68 14.04
N THR A 3 -3.79 0.04 15.02
CA THR A 3 -2.43 0.41 15.46
C THR A 3 -1.32 -0.27 14.67
N GLY A 4 -1.57 -1.45 14.06
CA GLY A 4 -0.51 -2.22 13.40
C GLY A 4 0.09 -1.54 12.17
N ALA A 5 -0.75 -1.07 11.25
CA ALA A 5 -0.27 -0.53 9.96
C ALA A 5 0.41 0.84 10.10
N GLN A 6 -0.09 1.68 11.00
CA GLN A 6 0.48 3.01 11.28
C GLN A 6 1.83 2.92 11.99
N ASP A 7 2.02 1.90 12.84
CA ASP A 7 3.31 1.67 13.49
C ASP A 7 4.37 1.23 12.47
N LEU A 8 4.00 0.34 11.55
CA LEU A 8 4.86 -0.06 10.43
C LEU A 8 5.22 1.12 9.54
N GLU A 9 4.24 1.98 9.19
CA GLU A 9 4.50 3.20 8.43
C GLU A 9 5.51 4.10 9.16
N ARG A 10 5.35 4.32 10.48
CA ARG A 10 6.33 5.11 11.25
C ARG A 10 7.73 4.51 11.21
N ILE A 11 7.87 3.18 11.31
CA ILE A 11 9.17 2.50 11.23
C ILE A 11 9.82 2.76 9.87
N LEU A 12 9.05 2.65 8.78
CA LEU A 12 9.53 2.91 7.43
C LEU A 12 9.90 4.39 7.23
N LEU A 13 9.10 5.31 7.77
CA LEU A 13 9.36 6.76 7.74
C LEU A 13 10.55 7.18 8.62
N THR A 14 10.92 6.37 9.61
CA THR A 14 12.07 6.63 10.48
C THR A 14 13.39 6.19 9.82
N ASP A 15 13.33 5.32 8.79
CA ASP A 15 14.50 4.85 8.06
C ASP A 15 14.84 5.80 6.89
N ASP A 16 16.13 6.12 6.71
CA ASP A 16 16.58 7.12 5.72
C ASP A 16 16.29 6.72 4.26
N THR A 17 16.33 5.42 3.97
CA THR A 17 16.14 4.88 2.62
C THR A 17 14.65 4.59 2.38
N ALA A 18 13.99 3.90 3.31
CA ALA A 18 12.57 3.54 3.17
C ALA A 18 11.66 4.78 3.24
N SER A 19 11.99 5.81 4.03
CA SER A 19 11.21 7.05 4.10
C SER A 19 11.20 7.83 2.78
N ARG A 20 12.17 7.61 1.90
CA ARG A 20 12.20 8.22 0.56
C ARG A 20 11.27 7.51 -0.42
N ALA A 21 10.73 6.34 -0.06
CA ALA A 21 9.82 5.60 -0.91
C ALA A 21 8.41 6.17 -0.79
N ASN A 22 7.59 5.94 -1.80
CA ASN A 22 6.18 6.28 -1.73
C ASN A 22 5.44 5.16 -0.98
N ILE A 23 5.11 5.41 0.28
CA ILE A 23 4.39 4.49 1.16
C ILE A 23 2.91 4.88 1.13
N MET A 24 2.06 3.93 0.79
CA MET A 24 0.62 4.12 0.68
C MET A 24 -0.11 3.08 1.53
N LEU A 25 -0.72 3.53 2.62
CA LEU A 25 -1.63 2.71 3.42
C LEU A 25 -2.99 2.65 2.73
N LYS A 26 -3.49 1.43 2.49
CA LYS A 26 -4.83 1.19 1.96
C LYS A 26 -5.59 0.23 2.88
N ASP A 27 -6.82 0.59 3.20
CA ASP A 27 -7.70 -0.23 4.03
C ASP A 27 -8.08 -1.52 3.25
N ALA A 28 -7.78 -2.70 3.80
CA ALA A 28 -8.13 -3.97 3.16
C ALA A 28 -9.65 -4.10 3.00
N LYS A 29 -10.40 -3.44 3.88
CA LYS A 29 -11.85 -3.43 3.87
C LYS A 29 -12.40 -2.68 2.67
N LEU A 30 -11.73 -1.61 2.24
CA LEU A 30 -12.13 -0.84 1.06
C LEU A 30 -11.77 -1.58 -0.24
N LEU A 31 -10.64 -2.28 -0.27
CA LEU A 31 -10.19 -3.00 -1.45
C LEU A 31 -10.94 -4.31 -1.69
N VAL A 32 -10.94 -5.19 -0.69
CA VAL A 32 -11.39 -6.59 -0.80
C VAL A 32 -12.45 -6.95 0.24
N GLY A 33 -12.93 -5.99 1.04
CA GLY A 33 -13.89 -6.26 2.11
C GLY A 33 -13.33 -7.06 3.28
N ARG A 34 -12.01 -7.20 3.39
CA ARG A 34 -11.34 -7.94 4.48
C ARG A 34 -10.96 -7.04 5.64
N GLU A 35 -10.81 -7.60 6.83
CA GLU A 35 -10.28 -6.87 7.97
C GLU A 35 -8.75 -6.75 7.88
N GLY A 36 -8.23 -5.54 8.06
CA GLY A 36 -6.80 -5.26 8.03
C GLY A 36 -6.42 -4.12 7.11
N TYR A 37 -5.12 -4.01 6.84
CA TYR A 37 -4.51 -2.93 6.06
C TYR A 37 -3.45 -3.51 5.13
N TYR A 38 -3.44 -3.02 3.90
CA TYR A 38 -2.35 -3.28 2.96
C TYR A 38 -1.46 -2.04 2.88
N ILE A 39 -0.16 -2.28 2.89
CA ILE A 39 0.85 -1.24 2.72
C ILE A 39 1.44 -1.43 1.33
N ARG A 40 1.13 -0.53 0.41
CA ARG A 40 1.73 -0.52 -0.92
C ARG A 40 2.92 0.42 -0.88
N ILE A 41 4.08 -0.09 -1.30
CA ILE A 41 5.32 0.67 -1.29
C ILE A 41 5.84 0.72 -2.71
N VAL A 42 6.05 1.93 -3.22
CA VAL A 42 6.55 2.18 -4.57
C VAL A 42 7.84 2.98 -4.46
N GLY A 43 8.94 2.38 -4.90
CA GLY A 43 10.26 2.98 -4.84
C GLY A 43 11.24 2.23 -5.74
N THR A 44 12.50 2.57 -5.60
CA THR A 44 13.62 1.86 -6.24
C THR A 44 13.84 0.50 -5.58
N GLU A 45 14.54 -0.41 -6.28
CA GLU A 45 14.86 -1.74 -5.76
C GLU A 45 15.58 -1.70 -4.40
N GLU A 46 16.45 -0.71 -4.18
CA GLU A 46 17.15 -0.52 -2.91
C GLU A 46 16.17 -0.22 -1.76
N GLN A 47 15.20 0.65 -2.01
CA GLN A 47 14.17 1.01 -1.04
C GLN A 47 13.25 -0.17 -0.74
N LEU A 48 12.83 -0.90 -1.78
CA LEU A 48 12.01 -2.10 -1.64
C LEU A 48 12.72 -3.19 -0.84
N LYS A 49 14.02 -3.40 -1.07
CA LYS A 49 14.84 -4.31 -0.24
C LYS A 49 14.88 -3.88 1.21
N ARG A 50 15.11 -2.58 1.47
CA ARG A 50 15.21 -2.06 2.83
C ARG A 50 13.90 -2.24 3.59
N VAL A 51 12.79 -1.92 2.92
CA VAL A 51 11.43 -2.14 3.41
C VAL A 51 11.19 -3.62 3.71
N ASP A 52 11.54 -4.52 2.79
CA ASP A 52 11.39 -5.96 2.97
C ASP A 52 12.13 -6.45 4.22
N GLU A 53 13.38 -6.01 4.44
CA GLU A 53 14.14 -6.39 5.63
C GLU A 53 13.52 -5.86 6.94
N LEU A 54 12.98 -4.64 6.94
CA LEU A 54 12.33 -4.04 8.11
C LEU A 54 10.98 -4.70 8.43
N LEU A 55 10.24 -5.09 7.39
CA LEU A 55 8.89 -5.64 7.49
C LEU A 55 8.88 -7.15 7.65
N LYS A 56 9.92 -7.87 7.22
CA LYS A 56 10.06 -9.34 7.33
C LYS A 56 9.69 -9.90 8.70
N ASP A 57 10.02 -9.19 9.78
CA ASP A 57 9.78 -9.63 11.15
C ASP A 57 8.42 -9.14 11.71
N LYS A 58 7.77 -8.18 11.04
CA LYS A 58 6.62 -7.44 11.58
C LYS A 58 5.36 -7.52 10.73
N ALA A 59 5.49 -7.83 9.45
CA ALA A 59 4.41 -7.90 8.48
C ALA A 59 4.51 -9.18 7.66
N ARG A 60 3.35 -9.66 7.21
CA ARG A 60 3.26 -10.81 6.33
C ARG A 60 3.36 -10.34 4.88
N LEU A 61 4.30 -10.89 4.12
CA LEU A 61 4.33 -10.71 2.68
C LEU A 61 3.08 -11.37 2.08
N VAL A 62 2.31 -10.58 1.34
CA VAL A 62 1.12 -11.03 0.65
C VAL A 62 1.57 -11.65 -0.67
N GLU A 63 1.40 -12.96 -0.82
CA GLU A 63 1.85 -13.71 -1.99
C GLU A 63 0.71 -14.53 -2.60
N GLY A 64 0.87 -14.93 -3.87
CA GLY A 64 -0.06 -15.83 -4.55
C GLY A 64 -1.35 -15.16 -5.02
N GLU A 65 -2.49 -15.77 -4.68
CA GLU A 65 -3.81 -15.37 -5.16
C GLU A 65 -4.29 -14.07 -4.52
N GLU A 66 -3.99 -13.88 -3.24
CA GLU A 66 -4.32 -12.66 -2.49
C GLU A 66 -3.63 -11.43 -3.08
N LEU A 67 -2.36 -11.55 -3.47
CA LEU A 67 -1.61 -10.47 -4.12
C LEU A 67 -2.26 -10.04 -5.43
N LYS A 68 -2.70 -11.00 -6.24
CA LYS A 68 -3.36 -10.74 -7.52
C LYS A 68 -4.70 -10.04 -7.33
N GLU A 69 -5.49 -10.51 -6.36
CA GLU A 69 -6.78 -9.91 -6.01
C GLU A 69 -6.60 -8.45 -5.54
N VAL A 70 -5.65 -8.21 -4.64
CA VAL A 70 -5.33 -6.87 -4.13
C VAL A 70 -4.82 -5.95 -5.24
N LEU A 71 -3.89 -6.40 -6.08
CA LEU A 71 -3.38 -5.62 -7.21
C LEU A 71 -4.47 -5.27 -8.22
N ALA A 72 -5.35 -6.22 -8.54
CA ALA A 72 -6.47 -6.00 -9.42
C ALA A 72 -7.39 -4.92 -8.85
N LYS A 73 -7.75 -5.01 -7.55
CA LYS A 73 -8.57 -4.02 -6.87
C LYS A 73 -7.94 -2.63 -6.81
N ILE A 74 -6.64 -2.55 -6.49
CA ILE A 74 -5.92 -1.27 -6.48
C ILE A 74 -5.96 -0.63 -7.86
N ARG A 75 -5.77 -1.41 -8.92
CA ARG A 75 -5.82 -0.92 -10.30
C ARG A 75 -7.23 -0.47 -10.71
N GLU A 76 -8.26 -1.24 -10.38
CA GLU A 76 -9.66 -0.85 -10.60
C GLU A 76 -10.01 0.45 -9.88
N GLU A 77 -9.56 0.63 -8.64
CA GLU A 77 -9.77 1.85 -7.86
C GLU A 77 -9.02 3.05 -8.44
N ASP A 78 -7.79 2.85 -8.91
CA ASP A 78 -6.99 3.89 -9.57
C ASP A 78 -7.65 4.34 -10.89
N GLU A 79 -8.11 3.38 -11.69
CA GLU A 79 -8.87 3.64 -12.93
C GLU A 79 -10.22 4.33 -12.64
N ARG A 80 -10.94 3.93 -11.59
CA ARG A 80 -12.17 4.61 -11.16
C ARG A 80 -11.90 6.03 -10.68
N ALA A 81 -10.82 6.26 -9.93
CA ALA A 81 -10.44 7.59 -9.47
C ALA A 81 -10.06 8.50 -10.65
N LEU A 82 -9.29 7.98 -11.62
CA LEU A 82 -8.96 8.67 -12.87
C LEU A 82 -10.21 8.96 -13.72
N SER A 83 -11.12 8.00 -13.84
CA SER A 83 -12.35 8.16 -14.61
C SER A 83 -13.37 9.07 -13.91
N GLY A 84 -13.38 9.12 -12.57
CA GLY A 84 -14.20 10.02 -11.77
C GLY A 84 -13.73 11.47 -11.81
N PHE A 85 -12.42 11.72 -11.98
CA PHE A 85 -11.87 13.04 -12.24
C PHE A 85 -12.18 13.56 -13.65
N GLY A 86 -12.41 12.67 -14.62
CA GLY A 86 -12.87 13.04 -15.97
C GLY A 86 -14.30 13.62 -16.02
N GLY A 87 -15.07 13.51 -14.92
CA GLY A 87 -16.42 14.06 -14.79
C GLY A 87 -16.50 15.45 -14.15
N ILE A 88 -15.39 16.01 -13.64
CA ILE A 88 -15.35 17.35 -12.99
C ILE A 88 -14.59 18.36 -13.88
N PHE A 89 -14.69 18.22 -15.20
CA PHE A 89 -14.29 19.24 -16.16
C PHE A 89 -15.37 19.39 -17.23
N THR A 90 -16.54 19.90 -16.84
CA THR A 90 -17.51 20.57 -17.72
C THR A 90 -18.46 21.38 -16.82
N GLU A 91 -18.19 22.67 -16.61
CA GLU A 91 -18.92 23.80 -17.22
C GLU A 91 -18.24 25.14 -16.87
#